data_AF-A0A936X317-F1
#
_entry.id   AF-A0A936X317-F1
#
_cell.length_a   1.000
_cell.length_b   1.000
_cell.length_c   1.000
_cell.angle_alpha   90.00
_cell.angle_beta   90.00
_cell.angle_gamma   90.00
#
_symmetry.space_group_name_H-M   'P 1'
#
loop_
_entity.id
_entity.type
_entity.pdbx_description
1 polymer ?
#
loop_
_entity_poly.entity_id
_entity_poly.type
_entity_poly.pdbx_seq_one_letter_code
_entity_poly.pdbx_strand_id
1 'polypeptide(L)'
;MKPEEIISLFGFSEFSPEILLLFKNVGIYGERPIKSVCWRTFKSQSWDLTLVFKGKNNYKSDYGPINKAYTDSHDESVLEEINFGSHKGEINYPFELPFNLVFSDNADIVKKKIRHKSSKSSDSSYGSYNIFLTEDYQFLTGFDNSGKLIWVRVMPLELSFKRKRLLEASLRKQNQNISTSAIQQLIELKNNLPVIEWAKRLKEGDTSFTEGNISDTAKILNVFIESLKTATESGNARAVYSATKKTVIGLNKLNEKHHAYIDTMEREELVEFLHQAIKLTGFVIDEGLDLTEEWREW
;
A
#
# COMPACT_ATOMS: atom_id res chain seq x y z
N MET A 1 -27.93 0.58 -13.95
CA MET A 1 -26.86 -0.30 -13.42
C MET A 1 -26.68 0.09 -11.97
N LYS A 2 -26.60 -0.86 -11.05
CA LYS A 2 -26.33 -0.57 -9.64
C LYS A 2 -24.83 -0.34 -9.46
N PRO A 3 -24.39 0.52 -8.52
CA PRO A 3 -22.97 0.73 -8.28
C PRO A 3 -22.20 -0.56 -7.95
N GLU A 4 -22.82 -1.54 -7.30
CA GLU A 4 -22.21 -2.85 -7.02
C GLU A 4 -21.94 -3.65 -8.31
N GLU A 5 -22.76 -3.48 -9.35
CA GLU A 5 -22.55 -4.13 -10.65
C GLU A 5 -21.35 -3.57 -11.40
N ILE A 6 -20.98 -2.30 -11.15
CA ILE A 6 -19.78 -1.70 -11.75
C ILE A 6 -18.54 -2.14 -10.97
N ILE A 7 -18.61 -2.13 -9.64
CA ILE A 7 -17.53 -2.55 -8.75
C ILE A 7 -17.19 -4.04 -8.95
N SER A 8 -18.17 -4.90 -9.23
CA SER A 8 -17.90 -6.32 -9.49
C SER A 8 -17.08 -6.58 -10.76
N LEU A 9 -16.90 -5.58 -11.62
CA LEU A 9 -16.10 -5.67 -12.84
C LEU A 9 -14.59 -5.46 -12.62
N PHE A 10 -14.14 -5.19 -11.39
CA PHE A 10 -12.70 -5.15 -11.12
C PHE A 10 -12.03 -6.47 -11.54
N GLY A 11 -10.85 -6.38 -12.17
CA GLY A 11 -10.13 -7.52 -12.72
C GLY A 11 -10.73 -8.09 -14.02
N PHE A 12 -11.74 -7.44 -14.62
CA PHE A 12 -12.22 -7.76 -15.95
C PHE A 12 -11.41 -7.03 -17.01
N SER A 13 -11.10 -7.74 -18.08
CA SER A 13 -10.47 -7.21 -19.28
C SER A 13 -11.27 -6.08 -19.91
N GLU A 14 -10.58 -5.07 -20.42
CA GLU A 14 -11.14 -4.05 -21.31
C GLU A 14 -11.73 -4.61 -22.63
N PHE A 15 -11.49 -5.88 -22.94
CA PHE A 15 -12.10 -6.58 -24.07
C PHE A 15 -13.33 -7.40 -23.68
N SER A 16 -13.62 -7.54 -22.39
CA SER A 16 -14.76 -8.34 -21.93
C SER A 16 -16.10 -7.71 -22.36
N PRO A 17 -17.11 -8.51 -22.76
CA PRO A 17 -18.42 -8.01 -23.13
C PRO A 17 -19.07 -7.11 -22.07
N GLU A 18 -18.83 -7.39 -20.80
CA GLU A 18 -19.32 -6.63 -19.65
C GLU A 18 -18.71 -5.21 -19.60
N ILE A 19 -17.39 -5.10 -19.79
CA ILE A 19 -16.73 -3.80 -19.87
C ILE A 19 -17.15 -3.03 -21.13
N LEU A 20 -17.29 -3.70 -22.28
CA LEU A 20 -17.77 -3.05 -23.50
C LEU A 20 -19.21 -2.54 -23.35
N LEU A 21 -20.07 -3.29 -22.66
CA LEU A 21 -21.41 -2.85 -22.32
C LEU A 21 -21.39 -1.67 -21.34
N LEU A 22 -20.51 -1.69 -20.33
CA LEU A 22 -20.29 -0.56 -19.43
C LEU A 22 -19.87 0.68 -20.23
N PHE A 23 -18.86 0.57 -21.10
CA PHE A 23 -18.38 1.68 -21.93
C PHE A 23 -19.52 2.33 -22.71
N LYS A 24 -20.36 1.52 -23.36
CA LYS A 24 -21.55 2.02 -24.06
C LYS A 24 -22.51 2.76 -23.12
N ASN A 25 -22.82 2.18 -21.96
CA ASN A 25 -23.76 2.75 -21.00
C ASN A 25 -23.27 4.06 -20.38
N VAL A 26 -21.95 4.21 -20.25
CA VAL A 26 -21.33 5.40 -19.66
C VAL A 26 -20.72 6.34 -20.69
N GLY A 27 -21.05 6.20 -21.96
CA GLY A 27 -20.61 7.15 -22.99
C GLY A 27 -19.08 7.22 -23.17
N ILE A 28 -18.40 6.08 -23.04
CA ILE A 28 -16.99 5.93 -23.41
C ILE A 28 -16.96 5.45 -24.86
N TYR A 29 -16.58 6.36 -25.76
CA TYR A 29 -16.51 6.14 -27.19
C TYR A 29 -15.14 6.55 -27.74
N GLY A 30 -14.81 6.02 -28.92
CA GLY A 30 -13.59 6.37 -29.66
C GLY A 30 -12.54 5.29 -29.62
N GLU A 31 -11.37 5.63 -30.14
CA GLU A 31 -10.22 4.73 -30.17
C GLU A 31 -9.69 4.47 -28.77
N ARG A 32 -9.09 3.29 -28.58
CA ARG A 32 -8.47 2.92 -27.32
C ARG A 32 -7.28 3.85 -27.05
N PRO A 33 -7.21 4.49 -25.88
CA PRO A 33 -6.09 5.35 -25.54
C PRO A 33 -4.76 4.59 -25.61
N ILE A 34 -3.70 5.28 -26.03
CA ILE A 34 -2.35 4.73 -25.97
C ILE A 34 -2.05 4.37 -24.51
N LYS A 35 -1.53 3.15 -24.30
CA LYS A 35 -1.14 2.67 -22.97
C LYS A 35 0.02 3.54 -22.48
N SER A 36 -0.15 4.22 -21.35
CA SER A 36 1.01 4.72 -20.60
C SER A 36 1.67 3.53 -19.92
N VAL A 37 2.98 3.62 -19.63
CA VAL A 37 3.89 2.57 -19.12
C VAL A 37 3.23 1.36 -18.45
N CYS A 38 2.25 1.53 -17.56
CA CYS A 38 1.50 0.43 -16.93
C CYS A 38 -0.05 0.54 -16.96
N TRP A 39 -0.62 1.60 -17.55
CA TRP A 39 -2.01 1.99 -17.34
C TRP A 39 -2.72 2.42 -18.63
N ARG A 40 -4.03 2.21 -18.70
CA ARG A 40 -4.90 2.79 -19.71
C ARG A 40 -6.12 3.41 -19.07
N THR A 41 -6.39 4.67 -19.41
CA THR A 41 -7.44 5.47 -18.78
C THR A 41 -8.52 5.80 -19.79
N PHE A 42 -9.74 5.34 -19.55
CA PHE A 42 -10.91 5.64 -20.35
C PHE A 42 -11.77 6.67 -19.63
N LYS A 43 -12.06 7.78 -20.31
CA LYS A 43 -12.89 8.86 -19.77
C LYS A 43 -14.25 8.85 -20.46
N SER A 44 -15.30 8.97 -19.67
CA SER A 44 -16.63 9.20 -20.19
C SER A 44 -16.70 10.58 -20.85
N GLN A 45 -17.33 10.63 -22.02
CA GLN A 45 -17.65 11.90 -22.68
C GLN A 45 -18.91 12.53 -22.09
N SER A 46 -19.81 11.70 -21.55
CA SER A 46 -21.13 12.10 -21.02
C SER A 46 -21.12 12.41 -19.53
N TRP A 47 -20.17 11.85 -18.77
CA TRP A 47 -20.13 11.88 -17.32
C TRP A 47 -18.73 12.27 -16.83
N ASP A 48 -18.61 12.78 -15.60
CA ASP A 48 -17.29 12.96 -14.96
C ASP A 48 -16.80 11.63 -14.35
N LEU A 49 -16.77 10.61 -15.21
CA LEU A 49 -16.40 9.24 -14.88
C LEU A 49 -15.08 8.88 -15.58
N THR A 50 -14.17 8.31 -14.82
CA THR A 50 -12.93 7.73 -15.35
C THR A 50 -12.80 6.28 -14.91
N LEU A 51 -12.48 5.40 -15.86
CA LEU A 51 -12.14 4.00 -15.64
C LEU A 51 -10.65 3.81 -15.93
N VAL A 52 -9.91 3.27 -14.98
CA VAL A 52 -8.47 3.01 -15.13
C VAL A 52 -8.23 1.51 -15.17
N PHE A 53 -7.47 1.08 -16.18
CA PHE A 53 -7.09 -0.29 -16.40
C PHE A 53 -5.58 -0.43 -16.21
N LYS A 54 -5.17 -1.46 -15.47
CA LYS A 54 -3.75 -1.80 -15.28
C LYS A 54 -3.40 -3.03 -16.09
N GLY A 55 -2.18 -3.08 -16.62
CA GLY A 55 -1.66 -4.27 -17.29
C GLY A 55 -1.85 -5.54 -16.44
N LYS A 56 -2.34 -6.62 -17.04
CA LYS A 56 -2.80 -7.82 -16.31
C LYS A 56 -1.76 -8.42 -15.36
N ASN A 57 -0.48 -8.39 -15.72
CA ASN A 57 0.59 -8.94 -14.89
C ASN A 57 0.81 -8.12 -13.61
N ASN A 58 0.80 -6.79 -13.73
CA ASN A 58 0.92 -5.90 -12.59
C ASN A 58 -0.33 -6.00 -11.72
N TYR A 59 -1.53 -6.04 -12.33
CA TYR A 59 -2.77 -6.25 -11.57
C TYR A 59 -2.71 -7.55 -10.78
N LYS A 60 -2.20 -8.63 -11.41
CA LYS A 60 -2.08 -9.93 -10.75
C LYS A 60 -1.12 -9.92 -9.57
N SER A 61 -0.01 -9.19 -9.69
CA SER A 61 0.95 -8.97 -8.61
C SER A 61 0.30 -8.24 -7.44
N ASP A 62 -0.41 -7.15 -7.71
CA ASP A 62 -0.88 -6.24 -6.67
C ASP A 62 -2.18 -6.72 -6.02
N TYR A 63 -3.10 -7.31 -6.78
CA TYR A 63 -4.47 -7.61 -6.35
C TYR A 63 -4.83 -9.10 -6.40
N GLY A 64 -4.01 -9.94 -7.03
CA GLY A 64 -4.25 -11.38 -7.14
C GLY A 64 -4.94 -11.80 -8.44
N PRO A 65 -5.67 -12.93 -8.49
CA PRO A 65 -6.16 -13.49 -9.74
C PRO A 65 -7.06 -12.50 -10.50
N ILE A 66 -6.90 -12.47 -11.82
CA ILE A 66 -7.79 -11.73 -12.72
C ILE A 66 -9.10 -12.50 -12.88
N ASN A 67 -10.21 -11.78 -12.87
CA ASN A 67 -11.54 -12.40 -12.95
C ASN A 67 -11.86 -12.85 -14.37
N LYS A 68 -11.51 -12.03 -15.38
CA LYS A 68 -11.79 -12.36 -16.79
C LYS A 68 -10.72 -11.78 -17.71
N ALA A 69 -9.77 -12.63 -18.13
CA ALA A 69 -8.87 -12.35 -19.24
C ALA A 69 -9.53 -12.70 -20.58
N TYR A 70 -9.08 -12.04 -21.63
CA TYR A 70 -9.56 -12.23 -22.99
C TYR A 70 -8.43 -12.59 -23.95
N THR A 71 -7.18 -12.28 -23.61
CA THR A 71 -6.02 -12.56 -24.45
C THR A 71 -4.82 -13.05 -23.63
N ASP A 72 -3.88 -13.72 -24.30
CA ASP A 72 -2.58 -14.03 -23.69
C ASP A 72 -1.59 -12.86 -23.79
N SER A 73 -1.96 -11.76 -24.46
CA SER A 73 -1.10 -10.60 -24.67
C SER A 73 -0.70 -9.91 -23.36
N HIS A 74 0.58 -9.51 -23.28
CA HIS A 74 1.11 -8.65 -22.21
C HIS A 74 0.50 -7.24 -22.24
N ASP A 75 -0.10 -6.85 -23.36
CA ASP A 75 -0.73 -5.55 -23.53
C ASP A 75 -2.14 -5.47 -22.98
N GLU A 76 -2.74 -6.61 -22.64
CA GLU A 76 -4.05 -6.62 -22.02
C GLU A 76 -4.03 -5.98 -20.63
N SER A 77 -5.03 -5.15 -20.39
CA SER A 77 -5.24 -4.46 -19.14
C SER A 77 -6.63 -4.79 -18.58
N VAL A 78 -6.73 -4.82 -17.27
CA VAL A 78 -7.97 -5.12 -16.53
C VAL A 78 -8.36 -3.96 -15.64
N LEU A 79 -9.66 -3.79 -15.39
CA LEU A 79 -10.18 -2.68 -14.60
C LEU A 79 -9.61 -2.71 -13.17
N GLU A 80 -9.03 -1.61 -12.72
CA GLU A 80 -8.49 -1.48 -11.36
C GLU A 80 -8.99 -0.27 -10.57
N GLU A 81 -9.39 0.81 -11.24
CA GLU A 81 -9.89 2.01 -10.56
C GLU A 81 -11.13 2.55 -11.27
N ILE A 82 -12.10 2.96 -10.47
CA ILE A 82 -13.27 3.71 -10.92
C ILE A 82 -13.28 5.04 -10.17
N ASN A 83 -13.32 6.14 -10.89
CA ASN A 83 -13.34 7.49 -10.33
C ASN A 83 -14.58 8.24 -10.81
N PHE A 84 -15.42 8.64 -9.86
CA PHE A 84 -16.62 9.46 -10.04
C PHE A 84 -16.33 10.87 -9.55
N GLY A 85 -16.52 11.89 -10.38
CA GLY A 85 -16.35 13.29 -10.01
C GLY A 85 -17.63 14.13 -10.18
N SER A 86 -17.57 15.37 -9.72
CA SER A 86 -18.62 16.38 -9.94
C SER A 86 -18.08 17.67 -10.57
N HIS A 87 -16.92 17.63 -11.24
CA HIS A 87 -16.23 18.84 -11.73
C HIS A 87 -17.01 19.58 -12.83
N LYS A 88 -18.03 18.94 -13.43
CA LYS A 88 -18.91 19.53 -14.45
C LYS A 88 -20.27 20.01 -13.92
N GLY A 89 -20.46 20.15 -12.60
CA GLY A 89 -21.72 20.64 -11.98
C GLY A 89 -22.59 19.53 -11.37
N GLU A 90 -23.91 19.74 -11.29
CA GLU A 90 -24.88 18.73 -10.83
C GLU A 90 -25.00 17.60 -11.86
N ILE A 91 -24.11 16.62 -11.78
CA ILE A 91 -24.11 15.46 -12.66
C ILE A 91 -25.06 14.40 -12.10
N ASN A 92 -26.21 14.22 -12.76
CA ASN A 92 -27.10 13.09 -12.54
C ASN A 92 -26.59 11.87 -13.29
N TYR A 93 -25.63 11.14 -12.70
CA TYR A 93 -25.16 9.87 -13.24
C TYR A 93 -26.34 8.95 -13.62
N PRO A 94 -26.18 8.07 -14.63
CA PRO A 94 -27.23 7.14 -15.04
C PRO A 94 -27.39 5.97 -14.05
N PHE A 95 -26.72 6.05 -12.90
CA PHE A 95 -26.67 5.09 -11.81
C PHE A 95 -26.40 5.81 -10.50
N GLU A 96 -26.76 5.17 -9.39
CA GLU A 96 -26.45 5.65 -8.04
C GLU A 96 -24.96 5.49 -7.73
N LEU A 97 -24.39 6.40 -6.92
CA LEU A 97 -23.03 6.21 -6.41
C LEU A 97 -23.00 5.11 -5.35
N PRO A 98 -21.85 4.44 -5.16
CA PRO A 98 -21.68 3.44 -4.09
C PRO A 98 -22.13 3.95 -2.73
N PHE A 99 -22.78 3.09 -1.94
CA PHE A 99 -23.34 3.43 -0.62
C PHE A 99 -24.40 4.55 -0.62
N ASN A 100 -25.07 4.78 -1.75
CA ASN A 100 -26.06 5.86 -1.93
C ASN A 100 -25.47 7.24 -1.60
N LEU A 101 -24.18 7.43 -1.89
CA LEU A 101 -23.52 8.72 -1.74
C LEU A 101 -24.13 9.74 -2.70
N VAL A 102 -24.13 11.00 -2.29
CA VAL A 102 -24.58 12.12 -3.11
C VAL A 102 -23.49 13.17 -3.07
N PHE A 103 -23.13 13.73 -4.22
CA PHE A 103 -22.21 14.87 -4.23
C PHE A 103 -22.79 16.02 -3.42
N SER A 104 -21.92 16.75 -2.73
CA SER A 104 -22.29 17.69 -1.65
C SER A 104 -22.67 17.08 -0.29
N ASP A 105 -22.73 15.75 -0.14
CA ASP A 105 -22.74 15.15 1.21
C ASP A 105 -21.52 15.65 1.99
N ASN A 106 -21.73 16.04 3.25
CA ASN A 106 -20.62 16.36 4.13
C ASN A 106 -19.96 15.09 4.70
N ALA A 107 -18.77 15.22 5.26
CA ALA A 107 -17.97 14.10 5.75
C ALA A 107 -18.70 13.20 6.78
N ASP A 108 -19.57 13.76 7.63
CA ASP A 108 -20.29 12.98 8.64
C ASP A 108 -21.42 12.15 8.02
N ILE A 109 -22.12 12.71 7.03
CA ILE A 109 -23.11 11.97 6.24
C ILE A 109 -22.43 10.83 5.48
N VAL A 110 -21.30 11.10 4.82
CA VAL A 110 -20.51 10.08 4.10
C VAL A 110 -20.11 8.94 5.04
N LYS A 111 -19.55 9.25 6.22
CA LYS A 111 -19.19 8.23 7.22
C LYS A 111 -20.38 7.38 7.64
N LYS A 112 -21.54 8.00 7.87
CA LYS A 112 -22.78 7.31 8.26
C LYS A 112 -23.32 6.40 7.15
N LYS A 113 -23.18 6.80 5.89
CA LYS A 113 -23.61 6.01 4.72
C LYS A 113 -22.70 4.80 4.47
N ILE A 114 -21.38 5.00 4.48
CA ILE A 114 -20.40 3.94 4.21
C ILE A 114 -20.36 2.90 5.33
N ARG A 115 -20.54 3.31 6.60
CA ARG A 115 -20.54 2.42 7.79
C ARG A 115 -19.27 1.57 7.97
N HIS A 116 -18.17 1.98 7.36
CA HIS A 116 -16.84 1.36 7.54
C HIS A 116 -15.91 2.31 8.27
N LYS A 117 -14.84 1.75 8.85
CA LYS A 117 -13.80 2.54 9.51
C LYS A 117 -13.10 3.42 8.47
N SER A 118 -13.09 4.72 8.72
CA SER A 118 -12.33 5.68 7.92
C SER A 118 -10.93 5.91 8.50
N SER A 119 -10.02 6.36 7.64
CA SER A 119 -8.80 7.05 8.06
C SER A 119 -9.14 8.37 8.77
N LYS A 120 -8.11 9.01 9.33
CA LYS A 120 -8.19 10.45 9.61
C LYS A 120 -8.30 11.19 8.28
N SER A 121 -8.94 12.36 8.32
CA SER A 121 -8.98 13.27 7.17
C SER A 121 -7.58 13.76 6.87
N SER A 122 -7.24 13.77 5.58
CA SER A 122 -5.95 14.23 5.07
C SER A 122 -6.16 15.43 4.14
N ASP A 123 -5.26 16.41 4.24
CA ASP A 123 -5.32 17.63 3.43
C ASP A 123 -4.94 17.34 1.96
N SER A 124 -5.47 18.16 1.06
CA SER A 124 -5.23 18.07 -0.39
C SER A 124 -5.40 19.44 -1.05
N SER A 125 -5.00 19.57 -2.32
CA SER A 125 -5.11 20.83 -3.08
C SER A 125 -6.56 21.32 -3.28
N TYR A 126 -7.55 20.43 -3.18
CA TYR A 126 -8.97 20.75 -3.34
C TYR A 126 -9.71 20.90 -2.01
N GLY A 127 -9.07 20.59 -0.87
CA GLY A 127 -9.69 20.56 0.45
C GLY A 127 -9.16 19.37 1.23
N SER A 128 -9.94 18.30 1.35
CA SER A 128 -9.53 17.11 2.11
C SER A 128 -10.01 15.81 1.49
N TYR A 129 -9.49 14.69 1.96
CA TYR A 129 -10.02 13.37 1.60
C TYR A 129 -10.01 12.41 2.79
N ASN A 130 -10.88 11.41 2.71
CA ASN A 130 -10.94 10.28 3.64
C ASN A 130 -10.77 8.97 2.87
N ILE A 131 -10.08 8.00 3.47
CA ILE A 131 -10.00 6.62 2.98
C ILE A 131 -10.90 5.74 3.84
N PHE A 132 -11.70 4.88 3.23
CA PHE A 132 -12.50 3.85 3.89
C PHE A 132 -12.07 2.49 3.39
N LEU A 133 -11.90 1.55 4.32
CA LEU A 133 -11.49 0.19 4.01
C LEU A 133 -12.66 -0.77 4.24
N THR A 134 -12.97 -1.55 3.21
CA THR A 134 -13.88 -2.70 3.31
C THR A 134 -13.06 -4.00 3.39
N GLU A 135 -13.69 -5.14 3.16
CA GLU A 135 -12.98 -6.43 3.05
C GLU A 135 -12.17 -6.50 1.75
N ASP A 136 -12.77 -6.08 0.63
CA ASP A 136 -12.21 -6.29 -0.71
C ASP A 136 -11.83 -5.01 -1.45
N TYR A 137 -12.29 -3.85 -0.99
CA TYR A 137 -12.12 -2.57 -1.67
C TYR A 137 -11.68 -1.47 -0.72
N GLN A 138 -10.96 -0.49 -1.27
CA GLN A 138 -10.75 0.81 -0.67
C GLN A 138 -11.57 1.88 -1.40
N PHE A 139 -12.15 2.79 -0.62
CA PHE A 139 -12.89 3.94 -1.10
C PHE A 139 -12.19 5.20 -0.66
N LEU A 140 -11.94 6.11 -1.59
CA LEU A 140 -11.48 7.45 -1.28
C LEU A 140 -12.62 8.43 -1.58
N THR A 141 -12.88 9.33 -0.66
CA THR A 141 -13.88 10.39 -0.82
C THR A 141 -13.20 11.74 -0.65
N GLY A 142 -13.24 12.59 -1.68
CA GLY A 142 -12.68 13.93 -1.61
C GLY A 142 -13.73 14.99 -1.36
N PHE A 143 -13.37 15.96 -0.54
CA PHE A 143 -14.19 17.08 -0.13
C PHE A 143 -13.54 18.39 -0.55
N ASP A 144 -14.35 19.33 -1.02
CA ASP A 144 -13.89 20.68 -1.30
C ASP A 144 -13.55 21.46 -0.02
N ASN A 145 -13.04 22.69 -0.17
CA ASN A 145 -12.76 23.60 0.95
C ASN A 145 -14.00 23.97 1.80
N SER A 146 -15.21 23.71 1.31
CA SER A 146 -16.46 23.89 2.06
C SER A 146 -16.92 22.61 2.77
N GLY A 147 -16.16 21.51 2.66
CA GLY A 147 -16.46 20.23 3.28
C GLY A 147 -17.49 19.39 2.51
N LYS A 148 -17.72 19.68 1.23
CA LYS A 148 -18.70 18.99 0.37
C LYS A 148 -18.04 17.92 -0.48
N LEU A 149 -18.63 16.73 -0.56
CA LEU A 149 -18.16 15.64 -1.41
C LEU A 149 -18.13 16.05 -2.88
N ILE A 150 -16.98 15.91 -3.54
CA ILE A 150 -16.76 16.30 -4.94
C ILE A 150 -16.24 15.17 -5.84
N TRP A 151 -15.66 14.13 -5.26
CA TRP A 151 -15.28 12.93 -5.99
C TRP A 151 -15.25 11.70 -5.09
N VAL A 152 -15.49 10.53 -5.68
CA VAL A 152 -15.40 9.21 -5.07
C VAL A 152 -14.53 8.34 -5.96
N ARG A 153 -13.54 7.67 -5.37
CA ARG A 153 -12.69 6.72 -6.06
C ARG A 153 -12.81 5.35 -5.39
N VAL A 154 -12.89 4.31 -6.19
CA VAL A 154 -12.97 2.92 -5.73
C VAL A 154 -11.84 2.13 -6.38
N MET A 155 -11.15 1.32 -5.58
CA MET A 155 -10.10 0.39 -6.03
C MET A 155 -10.20 -0.91 -5.24
N PRO A 156 -9.80 -2.06 -5.81
CA PRO A 156 -9.54 -3.26 -5.02
C PRO A 156 -8.53 -3.00 -3.92
N LEU A 157 -8.64 -3.75 -2.82
CA LEU A 157 -7.65 -3.73 -1.77
C LEU A 157 -6.47 -4.62 -2.19
N GLU A 158 -5.26 -4.07 -2.19
CA GLU A 158 -4.04 -4.82 -2.56
C GLU A 158 -3.78 -6.02 -1.64
N LEU A 159 -3.14 -7.04 -2.20
CA LEU A 159 -2.71 -8.25 -1.50
C LEU A 159 -1.78 -7.93 -0.33
N SER A 160 -0.88 -6.96 -0.49
CA SER A 160 0.02 -6.47 0.56
C SER A 160 -0.79 -6.04 1.80
N PHE A 161 -1.81 -5.20 1.61
CA PHE A 161 -2.72 -4.75 2.65
C PHE A 161 -3.54 -5.90 3.25
N LYS A 162 -4.06 -6.83 2.44
CA LYS A 162 -4.82 -8.00 2.93
C LYS A 162 -3.94 -8.91 3.81
N ARG A 163 -2.75 -9.28 3.31
CA ARG A 163 -1.75 -10.09 4.04
C ARG A 163 -1.36 -9.44 5.36
N LYS A 164 -1.14 -8.12 5.34
CA LYS A 164 -0.85 -7.36 6.55
C LYS A 164 -1.95 -7.45 7.60
N ARG A 165 -3.21 -7.26 7.21
CA ARG A 165 -4.35 -7.36 8.15
C ARG A 165 -4.45 -8.75 8.76
N LEU A 166 -4.22 -9.79 7.96
CA LEU A 166 -4.17 -11.18 8.42
C LEU A 166 -3.02 -11.39 9.41
N LEU A 167 -1.83 -10.87 9.10
CA LEU A 167 -0.67 -10.92 9.97
C LEU A 167 -0.97 -10.25 11.33
N GLU A 168 -1.45 -9.01 11.32
CA GLU A 168 -1.78 -8.26 12.54
C GLU A 168 -2.83 -9.00 13.40
N ALA A 169 -3.86 -9.57 12.76
CA ALA A 169 -4.85 -10.39 13.42
C ALA A 169 -4.27 -11.71 13.99
N SER A 170 -3.22 -12.23 13.38
CA SER A 170 -2.56 -13.48 13.77
C SER A 170 -1.46 -13.31 14.83
N LEU A 171 -1.06 -12.08 15.20
CA LEU A 171 0.07 -11.82 16.10
C LEU A 171 0.00 -12.60 17.42
N ARG A 172 -1.19 -12.79 18.00
CA ARG A 172 -1.33 -13.58 19.24
C ARG A 172 -1.05 -15.07 19.00
N LYS A 173 -1.47 -15.61 17.85
CA LYS A 173 -1.19 -17.01 17.49
C LYS A 173 0.30 -17.21 17.22
N GLN A 174 0.97 -16.21 16.66
CA GLN A 174 2.42 -16.25 16.42
C GLN A 174 3.27 -16.41 17.69
N ASN A 175 2.77 -16.09 18.88
CA ASN A 175 3.50 -16.31 20.14
C ASN A 175 3.97 -17.76 20.29
N GLN A 176 3.23 -18.74 19.76
CA GLN A 176 3.60 -20.16 19.81
C GLN A 176 4.84 -20.49 18.95
N ASN A 177 5.14 -19.65 17.96
CA ASN A 177 6.28 -19.85 17.05
C ASN A 177 7.55 -19.18 17.61
N ILE A 178 7.40 -18.24 18.54
CA ILE A 178 8.54 -17.52 19.12
C ILE A 178 9.38 -18.50 19.95
N SER A 179 10.67 -18.54 19.67
CA SER A 179 11.59 -19.52 20.26
C SER A 179 12.88 -18.86 20.73
N THR A 180 13.35 -19.24 21.91
CA THR A 180 14.62 -18.78 22.47
C THR A 180 15.84 -19.51 21.89
N SER A 181 15.64 -20.56 21.09
CA SER A 181 16.71 -21.44 20.58
C SER A 181 17.77 -20.73 19.74
N ALA A 182 17.43 -19.61 19.10
CA ALA A 182 18.31 -18.86 18.22
C ALA A 182 18.67 -17.46 18.76
N ILE A 183 18.42 -17.18 20.06
CA ILE A 183 18.77 -15.88 20.67
C ILE A 183 20.26 -15.58 20.53
N GLN A 184 21.13 -16.57 20.69
CA GLN A 184 22.56 -16.36 20.57
C GLN A 184 22.95 -15.94 19.13
N GLN A 185 22.34 -16.57 18.12
CA GLN A 185 22.52 -16.18 16.71
C GLN A 185 21.99 -14.77 16.44
N LEU A 186 20.86 -14.40 17.05
CA LEU A 186 20.31 -13.04 16.96
C LEU A 186 21.28 -11.99 17.54
N ILE A 187 21.91 -12.29 18.68
CA ILE A 187 22.91 -11.40 19.29
C ILE A 187 24.16 -11.30 18.40
N GLU A 188 24.58 -12.42 17.80
CA GLU A 188 25.73 -12.47 16.89
C GLU A 188 25.56 -11.63 15.62
N LEU A 189 24.32 -11.30 15.22
CA LEU A 189 24.06 -10.36 14.11
C LEU A 189 24.67 -8.98 14.34
N LYS A 190 24.98 -8.59 15.59
CA LYS A 190 25.72 -7.35 15.88
C LYS A 190 27.10 -7.30 15.24
N ASN A 191 27.68 -8.45 14.93
CA ASN A 191 28.98 -8.53 14.25
C ASN A 191 28.86 -8.38 12.73
N ASN A 192 27.64 -8.37 12.19
CA ASN A 192 27.33 -8.33 10.76
C ASN A 192 26.28 -7.25 10.45
N LEU A 193 26.33 -6.10 11.14
CA LEU A 193 25.43 -4.99 10.81
C LEU A 193 25.73 -4.43 9.40
N PRO A 194 24.72 -4.03 8.61
CA PRO A 194 24.92 -3.40 7.28
C PRO A 194 25.92 -2.23 7.29
N VAL A 195 25.90 -1.42 8.36
CA VAL A 195 26.80 -0.28 8.57
C VAL A 195 28.30 -0.65 8.56
N ILE A 196 28.65 -1.92 8.75
CA ILE A 196 30.04 -2.39 8.64
C ILE A 196 30.52 -2.27 7.19
N GLU A 197 29.67 -2.62 6.22
CA GLU A 197 29.99 -2.48 4.81
C GLU A 197 29.96 -1.01 4.39
N TRP A 198 29.03 -0.22 4.93
CA TRP A 198 28.97 1.23 4.67
C TRP A 198 30.23 1.94 5.15
N ALA A 199 30.79 1.51 6.30
CA ALA A 199 32.05 2.02 6.80
C ALA A 199 33.26 1.65 5.91
N LYS A 200 33.22 0.53 5.19
CA LYS A 200 34.24 0.21 4.18
C LYS A 200 34.07 1.12 2.96
N ARG A 201 32.85 1.25 2.45
CA ARG A 201 32.54 2.14 1.31
C ARG A 201 32.94 3.59 1.58
N LEU A 202 32.72 4.09 2.80
CA LEU A 202 33.22 5.40 3.23
C LEU A 202 34.75 5.51 3.11
N LYS A 203 35.51 4.49 3.55
CA LYS A 203 36.98 4.47 3.42
C LYS A 203 37.44 4.37 1.97
N GLU A 204 36.62 3.78 1.11
CA GLU A 204 36.85 3.69 -0.33
C GLU A 204 36.44 4.96 -1.09
N GLY A 205 35.88 5.96 -0.39
CA GLY A 205 35.58 7.28 -0.92
C GLY A 205 34.10 7.51 -1.24
N ASP A 206 33.18 6.64 -0.81
CA ASP A 206 31.75 6.89 -0.94
C ASP A 206 31.32 8.06 -0.03
N THR A 207 31.01 9.18 -0.67
CA THR A 207 30.63 10.43 -0.01
C THR A 207 29.19 10.46 0.50
N SER A 208 28.40 9.44 0.18
CA SER A 208 27.02 9.29 0.69
C SER A 208 27.02 8.99 2.18
N PHE A 209 28.11 8.39 2.68
CA PHE A 209 28.28 8.05 4.08
C PHE A 209 29.09 9.09 4.85
N THR A 210 28.82 9.16 6.15
CA THR A 210 29.63 9.89 7.13
C THR A 210 29.80 9.02 8.36
N GLU A 211 30.83 9.25 9.17
CA GLU A 211 30.94 8.54 10.45
C GLU A 211 29.69 8.76 11.33
N GLY A 212 29.06 9.93 11.21
CA GLY A 212 27.84 10.29 11.93
C GLY A 212 26.63 9.45 11.53
N ASN A 213 26.31 9.34 10.24
CA ASN A 213 25.15 8.57 9.80
C ASN A 213 25.34 7.06 10.02
N ILE A 214 26.54 6.53 9.81
CA ILE A 214 26.91 5.14 10.11
C ILE A 214 26.73 4.86 11.62
N SER A 215 27.28 5.72 12.49
CA SER A 215 27.20 5.55 13.94
C SER A 215 25.76 5.62 14.45
N ASP A 216 24.97 6.57 13.97
CA ASP A 216 23.58 6.71 14.38
C ASP A 216 22.74 5.50 13.93
N THR A 217 22.95 5.00 12.71
CA THR A 217 22.27 3.79 12.22
C THR A 217 22.69 2.54 12.99
N ALA A 218 23.98 2.41 13.30
CA ALA A 218 24.47 1.32 14.15
C ALA A 218 23.75 1.27 15.50
N LYS A 219 23.49 2.44 16.12
CA LYS A 219 22.74 2.51 17.38
C LYS A 219 21.30 2.02 17.22
N ILE A 220 20.61 2.43 16.15
CA ILE A 220 19.23 1.99 15.89
C ILE A 220 19.17 0.46 15.70
N LEU A 221 20.08 -0.11 14.91
CA LEU A 221 20.12 -1.55 14.67
C LEU A 221 20.49 -2.35 15.93
N ASN A 222 21.38 -1.82 16.78
CA ASN A 222 21.67 -2.44 18.07
C ASN A 222 20.46 -2.44 19.02
N VAL A 223 19.75 -1.32 19.11
CA VAL A 223 18.50 -1.22 19.90
C VAL A 223 17.43 -2.18 19.37
N PHE A 224 17.38 -2.37 18.06
CA PHE A 224 16.49 -3.35 17.43
C PHE A 224 16.80 -4.78 17.87
N ILE A 225 18.07 -5.21 17.79
CA ILE A 225 18.49 -6.54 18.26
C ILE A 225 18.12 -6.76 19.74
N GLU A 226 18.39 -5.78 20.61
CA GLU A 226 18.04 -5.88 22.03
C GLU A 226 16.53 -5.96 22.27
N SER A 227 15.76 -5.22 21.48
CA SER A 227 14.29 -5.26 21.53
C SER A 227 13.76 -6.61 21.07
N LEU A 228 14.33 -7.19 20.02
CA LEU A 228 13.99 -8.53 19.53
C LEU A 228 14.36 -9.61 20.55
N LYS A 229 15.55 -9.53 21.16
CA LYS A 229 15.96 -10.45 22.23
C LYS A 229 14.95 -10.43 23.38
N THR A 230 14.61 -9.25 23.88
CA THR A 230 13.63 -9.09 24.98
C THR A 230 12.24 -9.63 24.59
N ALA A 231 11.80 -9.36 23.35
CA ALA A 231 10.54 -9.87 22.83
C ALA A 231 10.54 -11.40 22.69
N THR A 232 11.68 -11.98 22.30
CA THR A 232 11.87 -13.43 22.14
C THR A 232 11.88 -14.14 23.48
N GLU A 233 12.61 -13.60 24.48
CA GLU A 233 12.65 -14.13 25.85
C GLU A 233 11.27 -14.12 26.52
N SER A 234 10.41 -13.17 26.14
CA SER A 234 9.04 -13.06 26.62
C SER A 234 8.00 -13.80 25.76
N GLY A 235 8.41 -14.47 24.68
CA GLY A 235 7.50 -15.20 23.78
C GLY A 235 6.46 -14.29 23.09
N ASN A 236 6.79 -13.02 22.84
CA ASN A 236 5.82 -11.99 22.46
C ASN A 236 6.01 -11.52 21.02
N ALA A 237 5.27 -12.13 20.10
CA ALA A 237 5.32 -11.79 18.67
C ALA A 237 4.84 -10.36 18.38
N ARG A 238 3.91 -9.82 19.18
CA ARG A 238 3.49 -8.42 19.06
C ARG A 238 4.62 -7.45 19.41
N ALA A 239 5.48 -7.81 20.36
CA ALA A 239 6.67 -7.02 20.68
C ALA A 239 7.72 -7.08 19.56
N VAL A 240 7.90 -8.23 18.90
CA VAL A 240 8.74 -8.35 17.68
C VAL A 240 8.24 -7.43 16.57
N TYR A 241 6.94 -7.48 16.25
CA TYR A 241 6.33 -6.61 15.24
C TYR A 241 6.48 -5.11 15.58
N SER A 242 6.23 -4.75 16.85
CA SER A 242 6.37 -3.36 17.34
C SER A 242 7.82 -2.86 17.31
N ALA A 243 8.79 -3.73 17.66
CA ALA A 243 10.20 -3.40 17.56
C ALA A 243 10.59 -3.11 16.11
N THR A 244 10.15 -3.94 15.17
CA THR A 244 10.38 -3.73 13.72
C THR A 244 9.85 -2.38 13.26
N LYS A 245 8.60 -2.05 13.61
CA LYS A 245 7.99 -0.75 13.30
C LYS A 245 8.82 0.43 13.81
N LYS A 246 9.24 0.37 15.08
CA LYS A 246 10.02 1.44 15.71
C LYS A 246 11.37 1.63 15.03
N THR A 247 12.02 0.53 14.64
CA THR A 247 13.29 0.56 13.92
C THR A 247 13.14 1.23 12.58
N VAL A 248 12.13 0.85 11.79
CA VAL A 248 11.89 1.45 10.46
C VAL A 248 11.60 2.95 10.62
N ILE A 249 10.68 3.35 11.50
CA ILE A 249 10.42 4.78 11.74
C ILE A 249 11.68 5.54 12.23
N GLY A 250 12.54 4.89 13.02
CA GLY A 250 13.80 5.48 13.47
C GLY A 250 14.77 5.74 12.30
N LEU A 251 14.85 4.80 11.37
CA LEU A 251 15.64 4.94 10.15
C LEU A 251 15.09 6.05 9.23
N ASN A 252 13.76 6.27 9.16
CA ASN A 252 13.15 7.34 8.32
C ASN A 252 13.70 8.68 8.79
N LYS A 253 13.63 8.88 10.11
CA LYS A 253 14.11 10.10 10.77
C LYS A 253 15.61 10.31 10.58
N LEU A 254 16.40 9.23 10.61
CA LEU A 254 17.84 9.34 10.33
C LEU A 254 18.10 9.67 8.86
N ASN A 255 17.35 9.07 7.93
CA ASN A 255 17.52 9.34 6.52
C ASN A 255 17.23 10.81 6.21
N GLU A 256 16.13 11.34 6.74
CA GLU A 256 15.78 12.76 6.64
C GLU A 256 16.85 13.66 7.28
N LYS A 257 17.28 13.33 8.51
CA LYS A 257 18.32 14.07 9.25
C LYS A 257 19.65 14.13 8.50
N HIS A 258 20.02 13.06 7.80
CA HIS A 258 21.33 12.89 7.15
C HIS A 258 21.24 13.00 5.62
N HIS A 259 20.33 13.82 5.11
CA HIS A 259 20.24 14.19 3.69
C HIS A 259 20.03 13.02 2.71
N ALA A 260 19.16 12.07 3.07
CA ALA A 260 18.70 10.99 2.21
C ALA A 260 19.82 10.05 1.71
N TYR A 261 20.68 9.58 2.61
CA TYR A 261 21.80 8.70 2.29
C TYR A 261 21.43 7.21 2.13
N ILE A 262 20.21 6.81 2.52
CA ILE A 262 19.70 5.46 2.26
C ILE A 262 19.07 5.46 0.88
N ASP A 263 19.74 4.87 -0.10
CA ASP A 263 19.21 4.63 -1.44
C ASP A 263 18.84 3.14 -1.59
N THR A 264 18.70 2.68 -2.81
CA THR A 264 18.25 1.36 -3.21
C THR A 264 19.14 0.27 -2.60
N MET A 265 20.46 0.42 -2.64
CA MET A 265 21.38 -0.60 -2.12
C MET A 265 21.28 -0.73 -0.59
N GLU A 266 21.35 0.39 0.12
CA GLU A 266 21.28 0.43 1.59
C GLU A 266 19.92 -0.06 2.07
N ARG A 267 18.86 0.26 1.33
CA ARG A 267 17.52 -0.24 1.61
C ARG A 267 17.49 -1.77 1.54
N GLU A 268 17.98 -2.39 0.47
CA GLU A 268 17.96 -3.86 0.36
C GLU A 268 18.78 -4.51 1.49
N GLU A 269 19.95 -3.97 1.83
CA GLU A 269 20.80 -4.47 2.92
C GLU A 269 20.13 -4.36 4.29
N LEU A 270 19.46 -3.23 4.56
CA LEU A 270 18.69 -3.04 5.79
C LEU A 270 17.53 -4.04 5.86
N VAL A 271 16.79 -4.21 4.76
CA VAL A 271 15.60 -5.06 4.71
C VAL A 271 15.96 -6.52 4.92
N GLU A 272 17.00 -6.98 4.23
CA GLU A 272 17.53 -8.33 4.40
C GLU A 272 17.95 -8.57 5.86
N PHE A 273 18.72 -7.64 6.44
CA PHE A 273 19.15 -7.73 7.84
C PHE A 273 17.98 -7.77 8.82
N LEU A 274 16.99 -6.86 8.65
CA LEU A 274 15.81 -6.79 9.54
C LEU A 274 15.00 -8.08 9.45
N HIS A 275 14.77 -8.61 8.25
CA HIS A 275 14.05 -9.86 8.04
C HIS A 275 14.78 -11.06 8.62
N GLN A 276 16.11 -11.13 8.43
CA GLN A 276 16.93 -12.18 9.02
C GLN A 276 16.81 -12.19 10.54
N ALA A 277 16.95 -11.02 11.19
CA ALA A 277 16.83 -10.89 12.63
C ALA A 277 15.44 -11.29 13.14
N ILE A 278 14.37 -10.89 12.44
CA ILE A 278 13.00 -11.26 12.80
C ILE A 278 12.80 -12.78 12.71
N LYS A 279 13.27 -13.42 11.63
CA LYS A 279 13.15 -14.87 11.45
C LYS A 279 13.84 -15.66 12.56
N LEU A 280 14.98 -15.17 13.08
CA LEU A 280 15.68 -15.81 14.22
C LEU A 280 14.85 -15.80 15.52
N THR A 281 13.85 -14.92 15.65
CA THR A 281 12.93 -14.96 16.81
C THR A 281 11.93 -16.12 16.73
N GLY A 282 11.81 -16.77 15.56
CA GLY A 282 10.75 -17.73 15.25
C GLY A 282 9.46 -17.07 14.69
N PHE A 283 9.44 -15.75 14.54
CA PHE A 283 8.33 -15.04 13.90
C PHE A 283 8.21 -15.46 12.43
N VAL A 284 7.01 -15.87 12.02
CA VAL A 284 6.75 -16.37 10.67
C VAL A 284 6.27 -15.22 9.80
N ILE A 285 6.98 -15.02 8.69
CA ILE A 285 6.65 -14.03 7.66
C ILE A 285 6.18 -14.81 6.44
N ASP A 286 4.99 -14.49 5.94
CA ASP A 286 4.47 -15.10 4.71
C ASP A 286 5.40 -14.81 3.53
N GLU A 287 5.48 -15.76 2.60
CA GLU A 287 6.32 -15.62 1.40
C GLU A 287 5.91 -14.39 0.58
N GLY A 288 6.91 -13.57 0.22
CA GLY A 288 6.69 -12.33 -0.52
C GLY A 288 6.02 -11.20 0.29
N LEU A 289 5.97 -11.29 1.62
CA LEU A 289 5.56 -10.17 2.47
C LEU A 289 6.81 -9.46 3.02
N ASP A 290 6.93 -8.17 2.73
CA ASP A 290 7.90 -7.31 3.38
C ASP A 290 7.29 -6.59 4.58
N LEU A 291 7.67 -7.02 5.78
CA LEU A 291 7.18 -6.43 7.03
C LEU A 291 7.56 -4.96 7.21
N THR A 292 8.60 -4.50 6.52
CA THR A 292 9.12 -3.14 6.69
C THR A 292 8.47 -2.15 5.74
N GLU A 293 7.93 -2.63 4.61
CA GLU A 293 7.46 -1.83 3.48
C GLU A 293 6.47 -0.73 3.88
N GLU A 294 5.49 -1.03 4.73
CA GLU A 294 4.44 -0.07 5.13
C GLU A 294 4.98 1.16 5.89
N TRP A 295 6.14 1.04 6.54
CA TRP A 295 6.68 2.13 7.35
C TRP A 295 7.87 2.83 6.70
N ARG A 296 8.36 2.35 5.56
CA ARG A 296 9.49 2.96 4.86
C ARG A 296 9.03 4.20 4.10
N GLU A 297 9.82 5.27 4.23
CA GLU A 297 9.68 6.54 3.52
C GLU A 297 10.98 6.91 2.77
N TRP A 298 11.98 6.01 2.77
CA TRP A 298 13.24 6.11 2.03
C TRP A 298 13.31 5.13 0.87
#